data_AF-A0A0F0H746-F1
#
_entry.id   AF-A0A0F0H746-F1
#
_cell.length_a   1.000
_cell.length_b   1.000
_cell.length_c   1.000
_cell.angle_alpha   90.00
_cell.angle_beta   90.00
_cell.angle_gamma   90.00
#
_symmetry.space_group_name_H-M   'P 1'
#
loop_
_entity.id
_entity.type
_entity.pdbx_description
1 polymer ?
#
loop_
_entity_poly.entity_id
_entity_poly.type
_entity_poly.pdbx_seq_one_letter_code
_entity_poly.pdbx_strand_id
1 'polypeptide(L)'
;MVLALVVGGAYGASKVLGADDGKSSTSTSASASPSAKPTAKDPGSPESSSDTSSAWKVGDCGGPDPSKGADAYKRTSCSDSGATFKAIDIKEASILPGSIQCPPGTDVMIEVSISYNGGKSSGIPTNTVCGRNVSNDHPGDAGAGGGQLVKGDCVTSQAKEVPCGSSGALKVLGLVKTKEECPSGTTDPIRLTISIGRPYDVICTDG
;
A
#
# COMPACT_ATOMS: atom_id res chain seq x y z
N MET A 1 -16.73 -34.49 54.19
CA MET A 1 -16.11 -35.72 53.68
C MET A 1 -14.83 -35.33 52.97
N VAL A 2 -13.70 -35.81 53.48
CA VAL A 2 -12.36 -35.64 52.92
C VAL A 2 -12.19 -36.67 51.81
N LEU A 3 -11.67 -36.27 50.64
CA LEU A 3 -10.66 -37.06 49.95
C LEU A 3 -9.91 -36.21 48.92
N ALA A 4 -8.69 -35.82 49.29
CA ALA A 4 -7.63 -35.52 48.35
C ALA A 4 -6.85 -36.82 48.10
N LEU A 5 -6.52 -37.11 46.85
CA LEU A 5 -5.49 -38.08 46.48
C LEU A 5 -4.67 -37.52 45.33
N VAL A 6 -3.38 -37.34 45.61
CA VAL A 6 -2.27 -36.95 44.72
C VAL A 6 -1.52 -38.22 44.35
N VAL A 7 -1.32 -38.53 43.06
CA VAL A 7 -0.17 -39.24 42.43
C VAL A 7 -0.37 -39.07 40.91
N GLY A 8 0.58 -38.81 40.01
CA GLY A 8 2.03 -38.73 40.02
C GLY A 8 2.50 -38.38 38.59
N GLY A 9 3.74 -37.91 38.45
CA GLY A 9 4.29 -37.45 37.18
C GLY A 9 4.64 -38.57 36.19
N ALA A 10 4.71 -38.19 34.92
CA ALA A 10 5.52 -38.87 33.92
C ALA A 10 5.97 -37.85 32.87
N TYR A 11 7.28 -37.58 32.86
CA TYR A 11 8.01 -37.08 31.70
C TYR A 11 7.88 -38.10 30.56
N GLY A 12 7.53 -37.65 29.36
CA GLY A 12 7.46 -38.48 28.16
C GLY A 12 8.06 -37.75 26.98
N ALA A 13 9.29 -38.13 26.62
CA ALA A 13 10.02 -37.68 25.44
C ALA A 13 9.47 -38.32 24.15
N SER A 14 9.58 -37.55 23.07
CA SER A 14 9.91 -37.91 21.69
C SER A 14 9.55 -39.28 21.08
N LYS A 15 9.09 -39.16 19.82
CA LYS A 15 9.12 -40.10 18.68
C LYS A 15 7.90 -41.01 18.45
N VAL A 16 7.16 -40.66 17.40
CA VAL A 16 6.43 -41.56 16.51
C VAL A 16 7.33 -41.71 15.26
N LEU A 17 7.97 -42.87 15.03
CA LEU A 17 7.51 -44.06 14.29
C LEU A 17 7.15 -43.70 12.84
N GLY A 18 7.73 -44.24 11.76
CA GLY A 18 8.67 -45.32 11.47
C GLY A 18 8.61 -45.48 9.93
N ALA A 19 9.75 -45.38 9.23
CA ALA A 19 10.44 -46.52 8.61
C ALA A 19 9.90 -46.90 7.21
N ASP A 20 10.54 -46.33 6.18
CA ASP A 20 10.74 -46.95 4.87
C ASP A 20 12.08 -47.71 4.93
N ASP A 21 12.03 -49.05 4.92
CA ASP A 21 13.18 -49.89 4.55
C ASP A 21 13.20 -49.96 3.01
N GLY A 22 14.21 -49.40 2.33
CA GLY A 22 15.50 -50.06 2.11
C GLY A 22 15.42 -50.89 0.81
N LYS A 23 16.34 -50.83 -0.16
CA LYS A 23 17.79 -50.69 -0.03
C LYS A 23 18.44 -50.51 -1.41
N SER A 24 19.50 -49.70 -1.38
CA SER A 24 20.44 -49.32 -2.45
C SER A 24 21.33 -50.46 -2.98
N SER A 25 21.92 -50.24 -4.16
CA SER A 25 23.37 -50.34 -4.52
C SER A 25 23.52 -50.49 -6.05
N THR A 26 24.59 -50.17 -6.78
CA THR A 26 25.79 -49.31 -6.70
C THR A 26 26.48 -49.47 -8.08
N SER A 27 26.90 -48.36 -8.69
CA SER A 27 28.02 -48.20 -9.66
C SER A 27 27.97 -48.66 -11.14
N THR A 28 28.66 -47.81 -11.92
CA THR A 28 29.42 -47.97 -13.19
C THR A 28 28.80 -47.65 -14.55
N SER A 29 29.61 -46.89 -15.29
CA SER A 29 29.44 -46.15 -16.53
C SER A 29 29.29 -46.99 -17.80
N ALA A 30 28.52 -46.51 -18.79
CA ALA A 30 28.93 -46.35 -20.19
C ALA A 30 27.77 -45.86 -21.08
N SER A 31 28.15 -44.96 -21.99
CA SER A 31 27.48 -44.36 -23.15
C SER A 31 26.29 -45.08 -23.81
N ALA A 32 25.20 -44.34 -24.06
CA ALA A 32 24.71 -44.00 -25.39
C ALA A 32 23.39 -43.19 -25.33
N SER A 33 23.45 -41.95 -25.80
CA SER A 33 22.30 -41.15 -26.28
C SER A 33 21.65 -41.82 -27.53
N PRO A 34 20.48 -41.41 -28.04
CA PRO A 34 19.78 -40.15 -27.75
C PRO A 34 18.26 -40.28 -27.51
N SER A 35 17.67 -39.36 -26.74
CA SER A 35 16.30 -38.88 -27.01
C SER A 35 16.06 -37.52 -26.34
N ALA A 36 16.02 -36.50 -27.20
CA ALA A 36 15.29 -35.22 -27.11
C ALA A 36 15.35 -34.38 -25.81
N LYS A 37 16.19 -33.32 -25.83
CA LYS A 37 15.83 -31.97 -25.34
C LYS A 37 14.97 -31.28 -26.42
N PRO A 38 14.19 -30.20 -26.18
CA PRO A 38 14.16 -29.29 -25.03
C PRO A 38 12.72 -28.99 -24.53
N THR A 39 12.39 -28.16 -23.55
CA THR A 39 12.89 -26.87 -23.07
C THR A 39 12.15 -26.59 -21.75
N ALA A 40 12.84 -26.04 -20.75
CA ALA A 40 12.17 -25.37 -19.63
C ALA A 40 11.32 -24.20 -20.15
N LYS A 41 10.10 -24.04 -19.62
CA LYS A 41 9.26 -22.85 -19.79
C LYS A 41 8.92 -22.30 -18.40
N ASP A 42 9.72 -21.36 -17.96
CA ASP A 42 9.23 -20.12 -17.36
C ASP A 42 9.75 -19.03 -18.31
N PRO A 43 8.89 -18.14 -18.85
CA PRO A 43 8.49 -16.96 -18.11
C PRO A 43 7.08 -16.43 -18.42
N GLY A 44 6.68 -15.41 -17.64
CA GLY A 44 5.42 -14.70 -17.67
C GLY A 44 4.71 -14.59 -19.02
N SER A 45 3.42 -14.91 -18.99
CA SER A 45 2.46 -14.47 -19.99
C SER A 45 2.11 -13.00 -19.73
N PRO A 46 2.22 -12.12 -20.74
CA PRO A 46 1.69 -10.77 -20.69
C PRO A 46 0.18 -10.84 -20.93
N GLU A 47 -0.64 -10.62 -19.92
CA GLU A 47 -2.05 -10.33 -20.16
C GLU A 47 -2.16 -8.91 -20.74
N SER A 48 -2.10 -8.86 -22.07
CA SER A 48 -2.42 -7.69 -22.87
C SER A 48 -3.89 -7.32 -22.71
N SER A 49 -4.12 -6.15 -22.13
CA SER A 49 -4.82 -5.05 -22.81
C SER A 49 -6.18 -5.37 -23.46
N SER A 50 -7.25 -5.49 -22.67
CA SER A 50 -8.58 -4.96 -23.05
C SER A 50 -9.66 -4.96 -21.95
N ASP A 51 -9.30 -4.97 -20.66
CA ASP A 51 -10.30 -4.82 -19.59
C ASP A 51 -10.04 -3.56 -18.77
N THR A 52 -10.71 -2.46 -19.13
CA THR A 52 -10.88 -1.29 -18.26
C THR A 52 -11.82 -1.58 -17.07
N SER A 53 -11.89 -2.83 -16.60
CA SER A 53 -12.89 -3.30 -15.65
C SER A 53 -12.35 -4.22 -14.54
N SER A 54 -11.10 -4.70 -14.60
CA SER A 54 -10.52 -5.37 -13.43
C SER A 54 -10.07 -4.32 -12.42
N ALA A 55 -10.81 -4.23 -11.31
CA ALA A 55 -10.52 -3.33 -10.20
C ALA A 55 -9.05 -3.45 -9.75
N TRP A 56 -8.40 -2.29 -9.60
CA TRP A 56 -7.06 -2.14 -9.03
C TRP A 56 -6.93 -2.89 -7.71
N LYS A 57 -5.72 -3.40 -7.45
CA LYS A 57 -5.39 -4.15 -6.25
C LYS A 57 -4.13 -3.60 -5.60
N VAL A 58 -4.01 -3.82 -4.30
CA VAL A 58 -2.74 -3.60 -3.59
C VAL A 58 -1.66 -4.45 -4.27
N GLY A 59 -0.54 -3.81 -4.59
CA GLY A 59 0.58 -4.41 -5.31
C GLY A 59 0.61 -4.14 -6.81
N ASP A 60 -0.51 -3.73 -7.42
CA ASP A 60 -0.54 -3.36 -8.84
C ASP A 60 0.35 -2.14 -9.09
N CYS A 61 1.09 -2.16 -10.20
CA CYS A 61 1.82 -0.99 -10.66
C CYS A 61 1.05 -0.28 -11.77
N GLY A 62 1.28 1.02 -11.86
CA GLY A 62 0.63 1.84 -12.86
C GLY A 62 1.44 3.06 -13.23
N GLY A 63 0.99 3.72 -14.28
CA GLY A 63 1.51 5.01 -14.69
C GLY A 63 0.59 5.71 -15.68
N PRO A 64 0.99 6.91 -16.14
CA PRO A 64 0.18 7.73 -17.02
C PRO A 64 -0.22 7.01 -18.31
N ASP A 65 -1.45 7.24 -18.77
CA ASP A 65 -1.97 6.77 -20.03
C ASP A 65 -2.35 7.95 -20.95
N PRO A 66 -1.36 8.62 -21.57
CA PRO A 66 -1.61 9.83 -22.36
C PRO A 66 -2.55 9.60 -23.55
N SER A 67 -2.69 8.34 -24.00
CA SER A 67 -3.65 7.95 -25.04
C SER A 67 -5.12 8.06 -24.61
N LYS A 68 -5.40 8.18 -23.31
CA LYS A 68 -6.74 8.33 -22.73
C LYS A 68 -6.97 9.70 -22.09
N GLY A 69 -5.93 10.52 -21.96
CA GLY A 69 -5.98 11.87 -21.39
C GLY A 69 -4.71 12.18 -20.57
N ALA A 70 -4.49 13.45 -20.25
CA ALA A 70 -3.33 13.86 -19.45
C ALA A 70 -3.39 13.31 -18.01
N ASP A 71 -4.60 13.16 -17.47
CA ASP A 71 -4.84 12.69 -16.09
C ASP A 71 -5.26 11.20 -16.04
N ALA A 72 -5.17 10.50 -17.17
CA ALA A 72 -5.51 9.09 -17.23
C ALA A 72 -4.34 8.23 -16.76
N TYR A 73 -4.67 7.12 -16.09
CA TYR A 73 -3.70 6.14 -15.61
C TYR A 73 -4.09 4.75 -16.06
N LYS A 74 -3.08 3.91 -16.30
CA LYS A 74 -3.26 2.48 -16.60
C LYS A 74 -2.42 1.62 -15.70
N ARG A 75 -2.88 0.38 -15.49
CA ARG A 75 -2.06 -0.69 -14.92
C ARG A 75 -0.99 -1.11 -15.91
N THR A 76 0.18 -1.43 -15.39
CA THR A 76 1.34 -1.90 -16.16
C THR A 76 2.16 -2.84 -15.27
N SER A 77 3.09 -3.60 -15.84
CA SER A 77 4.03 -4.39 -15.04
C SER A 77 4.91 -3.45 -14.21
N CYS A 78 5.23 -3.84 -12.98
CA CYS A 78 6.12 -3.05 -12.12
C CYS A 78 7.54 -2.89 -12.68
N SER A 79 7.94 -3.73 -13.62
CA SER A 79 9.24 -3.63 -14.31
C SER A 79 9.19 -2.81 -15.60
N ASP A 80 8.00 -2.37 -16.03
CA ASP A 80 7.86 -1.52 -17.20
C ASP A 80 8.40 -0.12 -16.90
N SER A 81 9.07 0.49 -17.87
CA SER A 81 9.54 1.88 -17.77
C SER A 81 8.39 2.90 -17.64
N GLY A 82 7.16 2.48 -17.93
CA GLY A 82 5.94 3.27 -17.74
C GLY A 82 5.34 3.17 -16.34
N ALA A 83 5.83 2.28 -15.47
CA ALA A 83 5.41 2.23 -14.08
C ALA A 83 5.97 3.44 -13.33
N THR A 84 5.10 4.25 -12.74
CA THR A 84 5.48 5.41 -11.93
C THR A 84 5.09 5.25 -10.46
N PHE A 85 4.12 4.38 -10.17
CA PHE A 85 3.72 4.07 -8.80
C PHE A 85 3.33 2.59 -8.63
N LYS A 86 3.31 2.15 -7.38
CA LYS A 86 2.77 0.89 -6.90
C LYS A 86 1.63 1.16 -5.93
N ALA A 87 0.48 0.53 -6.15
CA ALA A 87 -0.66 0.63 -5.25
C ALA A 87 -0.32 0.00 -3.89
N ILE A 88 -0.46 0.77 -2.81
CA ILE A 88 -0.26 0.32 -1.43
C ILE A 88 -1.59 0.17 -0.68
N ASP A 89 -2.64 0.83 -1.16
CA ASP A 89 -4.00 0.67 -0.66
C ASP A 89 -5.02 1.05 -1.75
N ILE A 90 -6.23 0.52 -1.64
CA ILE A 90 -7.36 0.84 -2.52
C ILE A 90 -8.53 1.26 -1.62
N LYS A 91 -8.92 2.53 -1.72
CA LYS A 91 -10.08 3.07 -1.02
C LYS A 91 -11.29 3.07 -1.93
N GLU A 92 -12.47 2.90 -1.36
CA GLU A 92 -13.71 3.20 -2.07
C GLU A 92 -13.71 4.68 -2.45
N ALA A 93 -14.27 5.01 -3.61
CA ALA A 93 -14.41 6.40 -4.00
C ALA A 93 -15.34 7.13 -3.02
N SER A 94 -15.11 8.42 -2.90
CA SER A 94 -16.01 9.31 -2.20
C SER A 94 -16.44 10.43 -3.12
N ILE A 95 -17.71 10.80 -3.02
CA ILE A 95 -18.28 11.94 -3.73
C ILE A 95 -17.79 13.28 -3.16
N LEU A 96 -17.19 13.28 -1.97
CA LEU A 96 -16.74 14.49 -1.28
C LEU A 96 -15.22 14.65 -1.41
N PRO A 97 -14.73 15.81 -1.87
CA PRO A 97 -13.30 16.05 -2.01
C PRO A 97 -12.60 16.00 -0.65
N GLY A 98 -11.41 15.38 -0.60
CA GLY A 98 -10.56 15.34 0.61
C GLY A 98 -11.05 14.41 1.72
N SER A 99 -12.04 13.57 1.42
CA SER A 99 -12.58 12.61 2.39
C SER A 99 -11.87 11.25 2.38
N ILE A 100 -11.11 10.98 1.32
CA ILE A 100 -10.27 9.79 1.23
C ILE A 100 -8.96 10.03 1.97
N GLN A 101 -8.68 9.17 2.93
CA GLN A 101 -7.40 9.13 3.64
C GLN A 101 -6.68 7.84 3.30
N CYS A 102 -5.63 7.99 2.51
CA CYS A 102 -4.68 6.94 2.22
C CYS A 102 -3.74 6.72 3.43
N PRO A 103 -3.12 5.53 3.54
CA PRO A 103 -2.17 5.27 4.62
C PRO A 103 -0.89 6.12 4.48
N PRO A 104 -0.13 6.32 5.56
CA PRO A 104 1.18 6.97 5.50
C PRO A 104 2.11 6.32 4.47
N GLY A 105 2.90 7.14 3.78
CA GLY A 105 3.72 6.70 2.66
C GLY A 105 2.98 6.70 1.31
N THR A 106 1.79 7.29 1.23
CA THR A 106 1.13 7.49 -0.06
C THR A 106 1.69 8.74 -0.72
N ASP A 107 2.34 8.55 -1.86
CA ASP A 107 2.92 9.65 -2.65
C ASP A 107 1.91 10.25 -3.63
N VAL A 108 0.94 9.46 -4.10
CA VAL A 108 -0.07 9.89 -5.07
C VAL A 108 -1.44 9.27 -4.79
N MET A 109 -2.51 10.02 -4.99
CA MET A 109 -3.89 9.54 -4.90
C MET A 109 -4.52 9.61 -6.29
N ILE A 110 -4.97 8.47 -6.82
CA ILE A 110 -5.52 8.37 -8.17
C ILE A 110 -6.99 8.00 -8.08
N GLU A 111 -7.87 8.91 -8.48
CA GLU A 111 -9.30 8.64 -8.56
C GLU A 111 -9.63 7.85 -9.83
N VAL A 112 -10.08 6.61 -9.66
CA VAL A 112 -10.43 5.72 -10.75
C VAL A 112 -11.93 5.81 -11.00
N SER A 113 -12.29 6.40 -12.13
CA SER A 113 -13.68 6.52 -12.57
C SER A 113 -14.03 5.45 -13.61
N ILE A 114 -15.19 4.81 -13.44
CA ILE A 114 -15.75 3.95 -14.48
C ILE A 114 -16.55 4.84 -15.43
N SER A 115 -16.09 4.93 -16.68
CA SER A 115 -16.86 5.56 -17.75
C SER A 115 -17.79 4.53 -18.39
N TYR A 116 -19.11 4.75 -18.27
CA TYR A 116 -20.10 3.97 -19.03
C TYR A 116 -20.25 4.59 -20.42
N ASN A 117 -19.99 3.82 -21.48
CA ASN A 117 -20.04 4.27 -22.87
C ASN A 117 -21.38 4.98 -23.20
N GLY A 118 -21.33 6.30 -23.46
CA GLY A 118 -22.49 7.02 -23.99
C GLY A 118 -22.54 8.54 -23.80
N GLY A 119 -21.59 9.19 -23.13
CA GLY A 119 -21.64 10.65 -22.97
C GLY A 119 -20.41 11.21 -22.25
N LYS A 120 -20.09 12.47 -22.57
CA LYS A 120 -18.87 13.18 -22.17
C LYS A 120 -18.57 13.09 -20.66
N SER A 121 -17.34 12.69 -20.31
CA SER A 121 -16.59 13.11 -19.11
C SER A 121 -17.27 13.01 -17.74
N SER A 122 -18.20 12.06 -17.52
CA SER A 122 -18.79 11.80 -16.20
C SER A 122 -18.70 10.31 -15.88
N GLY A 123 -17.48 9.82 -15.71
CA GLY A 123 -17.29 8.54 -15.04
C GLY A 123 -17.60 8.71 -13.56
N ILE A 124 -18.36 7.79 -12.98
CA ILE A 124 -18.59 7.80 -11.53
C ILE A 124 -17.29 7.32 -10.90
N PRO A 125 -16.66 8.08 -9.99
CA PRO A 125 -15.48 7.61 -9.27
C PRO A 125 -15.89 6.37 -8.50
N THR A 126 -15.11 5.31 -8.62
CA THR A 126 -15.43 4.01 -8.02
C THR A 126 -14.48 3.66 -6.90
N ASN A 127 -13.19 3.86 -7.12
CA ASN A 127 -12.16 3.66 -6.11
C ASN A 127 -11.08 4.73 -6.23
N THR A 128 -10.34 4.96 -5.15
CA THR A 128 -9.11 5.74 -5.13
C THR A 128 -7.94 4.82 -4.87
N VAL A 129 -6.93 4.86 -5.74
CA VAL A 129 -5.68 4.13 -5.55
C VAL A 129 -4.72 5.01 -4.77
N CYS A 130 -4.26 4.49 -3.64
CA CYS A 130 -3.16 5.08 -2.87
C CYS A 130 -1.85 4.52 -3.41
N GLY A 131 -1.09 5.32 -4.14
CA GLY A 131 0.14 4.92 -4.80
C GLY A 131 1.39 5.38 -4.05
N ARG A 132 2.38 4.51 -4.01
CA ARG A 132 3.77 4.84 -3.66
C ARG A 132 4.57 4.94 -4.94
N ASN A 133 5.32 6.02 -5.14
CA ASN A 133 6.18 6.18 -6.30
C ASN A 133 7.19 5.02 -6.40
N VAL A 134 7.51 4.60 -7.61
CA VAL A 134 8.60 3.62 -7.82
C VAL A 134 9.96 4.30 -7.91
N SER A 135 9.99 5.61 -8.19
CA SER A 135 11.18 6.44 -8.01
C SER A 135 11.45 6.66 -6.52
N ASN A 136 12.69 7.00 -6.18
CA ASN A 136 13.10 7.29 -4.80
C ASN A 136 12.53 8.61 -4.24
N ASP A 137 11.82 9.39 -5.07
CA ASP A 137 11.20 10.63 -4.65
C ASP A 137 9.82 10.35 -4.07
N HIS A 138 9.70 10.49 -2.75
CA HIS A 138 8.56 10.05 -1.95
C HIS A 138 7.94 11.24 -1.20
N PRO A 139 7.12 12.07 -1.85
CA PRO A 139 6.45 13.20 -1.19
C PRO A 139 5.49 12.76 -0.07
N GLY A 140 5.05 11.50 -0.06
CA GLY A 140 4.23 10.91 1.00
C GLY A 140 5.01 10.45 2.24
N ASP A 141 6.34 10.56 2.24
CA ASP A 141 7.16 10.33 3.42
C ASP A 141 7.09 11.50 4.39
N ALA A 142 7.05 11.18 5.68
CA ALA A 142 6.93 12.15 6.75
C ALA A 142 8.04 13.22 6.66
N GLY A 143 7.63 14.47 6.43
CA GLY A 143 8.48 15.65 6.36
C GLY A 143 9.07 15.95 4.98
N ALA A 144 8.82 15.11 3.97
CA ALA A 144 9.22 15.36 2.58
C ALA A 144 8.37 16.49 1.96
N GLY A 145 7.07 16.51 2.28
CA GLY A 145 6.12 17.48 1.78
C GLY A 145 5.58 17.14 0.38
N GLY A 146 4.34 17.52 0.11
CA GLY A 146 3.68 17.36 -1.19
C GLY A 146 2.82 16.10 -1.31
N GLY A 147 2.68 15.33 -0.22
CA GLY A 147 1.84 14.15 -0.14
C GLY A 147 0.50 14.46 0.54
N GLN A 148 -0.10 13.41 1.10
CA GLN A 148 -1.19 13.58 2.04
C GLN A 148 -0.60 13.81 3.43
N LEU A 149 -1.08 14.86 4.12
CA LEU A 149 -0.64 15.17 5.46
C LEU A 149 -0.78 13.98 6.42
N VAL A 150 0.31 13.64 7.08
CA VAL A 150 0.44 12.59 8.11
C VAL A 150 1.25 13.08 9.31
N LYS A 151 1.25 12.27 10.37
CA LYS A 151 2.10 12.54 11.53
C LYS A 151 3.58 12.52 11.13
N GLY A 152 4.32 13.54 11.56
CA GLY A 152 5.73 13.72 11.25
C GLY A 152 5.99 14.69 10.10
N ASP A 153 4.97 15.06 9.32
CA ASP A 153 5.04 16.15 8.36
C ASP A 153 5.21 17.50 9.03
N CYS A 154 5.41 18.53 8.22
CA CYS A 154 5.39 19.89 8.68
C CYS A 154 4.40 20.76 7.91
N VAL A 155 3.84 21.73 8.62
CA VAL A 155 2.89 22.69 8.08
C VAL A 155 3.32 24.11 8.42
N THR A 156 2.86 25.08 7.63
CA THR A 156 2.88 26.48 8.07
C THR A 156 1.80 26.72 9.14
N SER A 157 1.85 27.86 9.82
CA SER A 157 0.77 28.31 10.73
C SER A 157 -0.61 28.44 10.06
N GLN A 158 -0.66 28.40 8.72
CA GLN A 158 -1.89 28.39 7.92
C GLN A 158 -2.32 26.97 7.52
N ALA A 159 -1.80 25.93 8.19
CA ALA A 159 -2.07 24.52 7.90
C ALA A 159 -1.70 24.06 6.48
N LYS A 160 -0.80 24.79 5.80
CA LYS A 160 -0.29 24.38 4.48
C LYS A 160 0.89 23.44 4.68
N GLU A 161 0.82 22.24 4.12
CA GLU A 161 1.95 21.31 4.11
C GLU A 161 3.17 21.90 3.38
N VAL A 162 4.34 21.68 3.98
CA VAL A 162 5.65 22.11 3.50
C VAL A 162 6.71 21.07 3.91
N PRO A 163 7.82 20.95 3.17
CA PRO A 163 8.96 20.17 3.64
C PRO A 163 9.43 20.66 5.01
N CYS A 164 9.79 19.75 5.92
CA CYS A 164 10.17 20.12 7.30
C CYS A 164 11.45 20.98 7.39
N GLY A 165 12.28 21.00 6.34
CA GLY A 165 13.43 21.92 6.26
C GLY A 165 13.06 23.38 5.94
N SER A 166 11.78 23.68 5.71
CA SER A 166 11.32 25.04 5.39
C SER A 166 11.34 25.95 6.62
N SER A 167 11.63 27.24 6.41
CA SER A 167 11.58 28.23 7.48
C SER A 167 10.14 28.37 8.02
N GLY A 168 9.99 28.35 9.35
CA GLY A 168 8.69 28.47 10.01
C GLY A 168 7.79 27.23 9.86
N ALA A 169 8.37 26.08 9.53
CA ALA A 169 7.66 24.81 9.47
C ALA A 169 7.41 24.26 10.89
N LEU A 170 6.15 23.93 11.19
CA LEU A 170 5.69 23.37 12.46
C LEU A 170 5.45 21.87 12.28
N LYS A 171 6.01 21.04 13.16
CA LYS A 171 5.92 19.59 13.01
C LYS A 171 4.56 19.07 13.46
N VAL A 172 3.92 18.24 12.64
CA VAL A 172 2.67 17.56 12.93
C VAL A 172 2.91 16.40 13.88
N LEU A 173 2.36 16.51 15.09
CA LEU A 173 2.40 15.47 16.11
C LEU A 173 1.18 14.54 16.04
N GLY A 174 0.07 15.03 15.48
CA GLY A 174 -1.17 14.27 15.32
C GLY A 174 -2.20 15.00 14.47
N LEU A 175 -3.10 14.20 13.87
CA LEU A 175 -4.27 14.65 13.13
C LEU A 175 -5.49 14.07 13.84
N VAL A 176 -6.30 14.94 14.45
CA VAL A 176 -7.34 14.52 15.40
C VAL A 176 -8.65 15.28 15.17
N LYS A 177 -9.75 14.81 15.77
CA LYS A 177 -11.06 15.45 15.63
C LYS A 177 -11.20 16.67 16.51
N THR A 178 -10.67 16.63 17.73
CA THR A 178 -10.75 17.77 18.65
C THR A 178 -9.41 18.09 19.30
N LYS A 179 -9.26 19.31 19.82
CA LYS A 179 -7.99 19.79 20.40
C LYS A 179 -7.59 18.97 21.64
N GLU A 180 -8.56 18.42 22.34
CA GLU A 180 -8.40 17.63 23.56
C GLU A 180 -7.78 16.25 23.29
N GLU A 181 -7.84 15.78 22.04
CA GLU A 181 -7.23 14.52 21.59
C GLU A 181 -5.76 14.70 21.19
N CYS A 182 -5.24 15.92 21.19
CA CYS A 182 -3.86 16.17 20.81
C CYS A 182 -2.87 15.47 21.76
N PRO A 183 -1.81 14.84 21.22
CA PRO A 183 -0.82 14.16 22.04
C PRO A 183 -0.02 15.15 22.90
N SER A 184 0.59 14.64 23.97
CA SER A 184 1.54 15.40 24.77
C SER A 184 2.68 15.95 23.90
N GLY A 185 3.12 17.18 24.21
CA GLY A 185 4.10 17.92 23.39
C GLY A 185 3.48 18.85 22.35
N THR A 186 2.16 18.81 22.17
CA THR A 186 1.44 19.81 21.35
C THR A 186 1.44 21.16 22.06
N THR A 187 1.93 22.19 21.38
CA THR A 187 1.98 23.58 21.90
C THR A 187 1.07 24.49 21.08
N ASP A 188 1.00 24.30 19.76
CA ASP A 188 0.17 25.10 18.85
C ASP A 188 -0.76 24.22 17.97
N PRO A 189 -1.95 23.86 18.45
CA PRO A 189 -2.92 23.12 17.66
C PRO A 189 -3.70 24.04 16.71
N ILE A 190 -3.65 23.74 15.42
CA ILE A 190 -4.32 24.49 14.36
C ILE A 190 -5.70 23.86 14.11
N ARG A 191 -6.77 24.63 14.32
CA ARG A 191 -8.14 24.21 13.97
C ARG A 191 -8.40 24.47 12.50
N LEU A 192 -8.89 23.45 11.81
CA LEU A 192 -9.31 23.55 10.42
C LEU A 192 -10.79 23.91 10.35
N THR A 193 -11.17 24.62 9.30
CA THR A 193 -12.58 24.76 8.94
C THR A 193 -13.15 23.37 8.68
N ILE A 194 -14.25 23.02 9.35
CA ILE A 194 -14.89 21.71 9.21
C ILE A 194 -15.15 21.42 7.72
N SER A 195 -14.71 20.26 7.26
CA SER A 195 -14.94 19.81 5.89
C SER A 195 -15.54 18.41 5.94
N ILE A 196 -16.69 18.23 5.29
CA ILE A 196 -17.40 16.96 5.33
C ILE A 196 -16.51 15.88 4.71
N GLY A 197 -16.29 14.82 5.47
CA GLY A 197 -15.53 13.63 5.04
C GLY A 197 -14.05 13.64 5.42
N ARG A 198 -13.43 14.78 5.79
CA ARG A 198 -12.06 14.77 6.30
C ARG A 198 -12.02 14.08 7.69
N PRO A 199 -11.10 13.13 7.96
CA PRO A 199 -11.11 12.37 9.20
C PRO A 199 -10.54 13.14 10.42
N TYR A 200 -10.07 14.37 10.23
CA TYR A 200 -9.54 15.24 11.29
C TYR A 200 -9.97 16.69 11.09
N ASP A 201 -10.05 17.45 12.17
CA ASP A 201 -10.40 18.87 12.17
C ASP A 201 -9.39 19.72 12.96
N VAL A 202 -8.38 19.07 13.55
CA VAL A 202 -7.28 19.71 14.26
C VAL A 202 -5.96 19.08 13.84
N ILE A 203 -4.97 19.93 13.55
CA ILE A 203 -3.56 19.54 13.36
C ILE A 203 -2.83 19.92 14.64
N CYS A 204 -2.31 18.93 15.36
CA CYS A 204 -1.54 19.14 16.58
C CYS A 204 -0.08 19.40 16.20
N THR A 205 0.49 20.58 16.53
CA THR A 205 1.87 20.92 16.18
C THR A 205 2.75 21.24 17.40
N ASP A 206 4.07 21.18 17.21
CA ASP A 206 5.09 21.40 18.25
C ASP A 206 5.50 22.87 18.47
N GLY A 207 5.01 23.81 17.65
CA GLY A 207 5.05 25.27 17.88
C GLY A 207 6.44 25.89 17.89
#